data_AF-A0A9E5KW50-F1
#
_entry.id   AF-A0A9E5KW50-F1
#
_cell.length_a   1.000
_cell.length_b   1.000
_cell.length_c   1.000
_cell.angle_alpha   90.00
_cell.angle_beta   90.00
_cell.angle_gamma   90.00
#
_symmetry.space_group_name_H-M   'P 1'
#
loop_
_entity.id
_entity.type
_entity.pdbx_description
1 polymer ?
#
loop_
_entity_poly.entity_id
_entity_poly.type
_entity_poly.pdbx_seq_one_letter_code
_entity_poly.pdbx_strand_id
1 'polypeptide(L)'
;TVSVAQAVFDGSITIEGELAELCSDVKQAFNCLEANKIPVLVDPNGKTILHFNPVCVVDAIMAKRNLGTKIDDAPLVIAIGPGFEANKDCDFVIETKRGHNLGRIITEGSATENTGIPGIIAGYGRERVVHSPAEGLFTRKKAIGDLVKKGDLIAMVGSTEVFAPLDGKLRGLLNDGLPVPQGFKIADVDPRAEEADHTTVSDKALAIGAAVVTALDGFLHRA
;
A
#
# COMPACT_ATOMS: atom_id res chain seq x y z
N THR A 1 11.21 4.35 5.29
CA THR A 1 9.92 4.15 4.58
C THR A 1 10.13 3.11 3.50
N VAL A 2 9.14 2.25 3.25
CA VAL A 2 9.24 1.11 2.29
C VAL A 2 8.13 1.13 1.23
N SER A 3 7.79 2.32 0.72
CA SER A 3 6.78 2.50 -0.32
C SER A 3 7.24 3.53 -1.35
N VAL A 4 7.15 3.17 -2.64
CA VAL A 4 7.48 4.06 -3.76
C VAL A 4 6.61 5.31 -3.80
N ALA A 5 5.41 5.26 -3.20
CA ALA A 5 4.51 6.41 -3.08
C ALA A 5 5.13 7.59 -2.29
N GLN A 6 6.19 7.34 -1.51
CA GLN A 6 6.93 8.40 -0.83
C GLN A 6 7.58 9.40 -1.81
N ALA A 7 7.88 8.98 -3.05
CA ALA A 7 8.38 9.88 -4.09
C ALA A 7 7.41 11.04 -4.40
N VAL A 8 6.11 10.89 -4.13
CA VAL A 8 5.13 11.98 -4.30
C VAL A 8 5.45 13.17 -3.37
N PHE A 9 6.06 12.91 -2.22
CA PHE A 9 6.42 13.94 -1.24
C PHE A 9 7.87 14.38 -1.40
N ASP A 10 8.78 13.42 -1.59
CA ASP A 10 10.23 13.66 -1.55
C ASP A 10 10.84 13.88 -2.95
N GLY A 11 10.03 13.74 -4.01
CA GLY A 11 10.45 13.77 -5.42
C GLY A 11 11.08 12.46 -5.91
N SER A 12 11.78 11.72 -5.03
CA SER A 12 12.34 10.41 -5.34
C SER A 12 12.54 9.57 -4.07
N ILE A 13 12.67 8.25 -4.21
CA ILE A 13 13.02 7.35 -3.11
C ILE A 13 13.76 6.11 -3.63
N THR A 14 14.74 5.61 -2.87
CA THR A 14 15.36 4.31 -3.11
C THR A 14 14.85 3.29 -2.10
N ILE A 15 14.39 2.14 -2.58
CA ILE A 15 13.93 1.01 -1.76
C ILE A 15 14.67 -0.23 -2.22
N GLU A 16 15.45 -0.83 -1.33
CA GLU A 16 16.18 -2.08 -1.59
C GLU A 16 17.03 -2.04 -2.89
N GLY A 17 17.55 -0.85 -3.24
CA GLY A 17 18.38 -0.62 -4.43
C GLY A 17 17.60 -0.07 -5.64
N GLU A 18 16.27 -0.18 -5.64
CA GLU A 18 15.41 0.31 -6.72
C GLU A 18 15.06 1.79 -6.52
N LEU A 19 15.39 2.62 -7.51
CA LEU A 19 15.11 4.06 -7.48
C LEU A 19 13.76 4.34 -8.13
N ALA A 20 12.87 5.02 -7.40
CA ALA A 20 11.61 5.54 -7.89
C ALA A 20 11.60 7.07 -7.92
N GLU A 21 10.98 7.67 -8.93
CA GLU A 21 11.00 9.12 -9.17
C GLU A 21 9.62 9.65 -9.57
N LEU A 22 9.21 10.76 -8.96
CA LEU A 22 7.97 11.46 -9.29
C LEU A 22 8.10 12.11 -10.67
N CYS A 23 7.21 11.73 -11.58
CA CYS A 23 7.14 12.26 -12.93
C CYS A 23 5.95 13.22 -13.05
N SER A 24 6.09 14.30 -13.82
CA SER A 24 4.98 15.23 -14.07
C SER A 24 3.99 14.72 -15.10
N ASP A 25 4.43 13.85 -16.01
CA ASP A 25 3.66 13.38 -17.15
C ASP A 25 4.22 12.05 -17.70
N VAL A 26 3.49 11.49 -18.67
CA VAL A 26 3.82 10.22 -19.33
C VAL A 26 5.17 10.27 -20.04
N LYS A 27 5.56 11.42 -20.62
CA LYS A 27 6.84 11.55 -21.33
C LYS A 27 8.00 11.45 -20.34
N GLN A 28 7.92 12.16 -19.22
CA GLN A 28 8.92 12.04 -18.16
C GLN A 28 8.99 10.62 -17.60
N ALA A 29 7.83 9.97 -17.45
CA ALA A 29 7.80 8.60 -16.97
C ALA A 29 8.46 7.60 -17.93
N PHE A 30 8.33 7.77 -19.25
CA PHE A 30 9.11 6.98 -20.22
C PHE A 30 10.63 7.24 -20.12
N ASN A 31 11.05 8.51 -19.99
CA ASN A 31 12.46 8.84 -19.78
C ASN A 31 13.00 8.23 -18.47
N CYS A 32 12.17 8.17 -17.43
CA CYS A 32 12.48 7.56 -16.14
C CYS A 32 12.72 6.05 -16.30
N LEU A 33 11.85 5.36 -17.05
CA LEU A 33 12.01 3.94 -17.39
C LEU A 33 13.29 3.69 -18.20
N GLU A 34 13.60 4.51 -19.20
CA GLU A 34 14.85 4.42 -19.98
C GLU A 34 16.11 4.57 -19.11
N ALA A 35 16.01 5.32 -18.01
CA ALA A 35 17.07 5.47 -17.02
C ALA A 35 17.11 4.33 -15.97
N ASN A 36 16.36 3.25 -16.16
CA ASN A 36 16.20 2.13 -15.22
C ASN A 36 15.69 2.59 -13.84
N LYS A 37 14.72 3.50 -13.82
CA LYS A 37 14.05 3.97 -12.61
C LYS A 37 12.54 3.67 -12.70
N ILE A 38 11.90 3.55 -11.54
CA ILE A 38 10.45 3.32 -11.42
C ILE A 38 9.72 4.68 -11.47
N PRO A 39 8.93 4.98 -12.51
CA PRO A 39 8.16 6.21 -12.54
C PRO A 39 6.99 6.17 -11.56
N VAL A 40 6.77 7.27 -10.86
CA VAL A 40 5.60 7.50 -10.00
C VAL A 40 4.81 8.67 -10.56
N LEU A 41 3.52 8.47 -10.80
CA LEU A 41 2.60 9.48 -11.31
C LEU A 41 1.44 9.67 -10.34
N VAL A 42 1.01 10.92 -10.15
CA VAL A 42 -0.22 11.23 -9.42
C VAL A 42 -1.37 11.32 -10.42
N ASP A 43 -2.11 10.21 -10.56
CA ASP A 43 -3.24 10.12 -11.48
C ASP A 43 -4.45 9.44 -10.82
N PRO A 44 -5.26 10.20 -10.05
CA PRO A 44 -6.39 9.64 -9.31
C PRO A 44 -7.46 8.95 -10.16
N ASN A 45 -7.48 9.20 -11.47
CA ASN A 45 -8.49 8.68 -12.39
C ASN A 45 -7.93 7.65 -13.38
N GLY A 46 -6.65 7.28 -13.28
CA GLY A 46 -6.01 6.31 -14.17
C GLY A 46 -5.99 6.70 -15.66
N LYS A 47 -6.12 7.99 -16.00
CA LYS A 47 -6.14 8.48 -17.39
C LYS A 47 -4.87 8.15 -18.17
N THR A 48 -3.74 8.04 -17.46
CA THR A 48 -2.43 7.73 -18.03
C THR A 48 -2.32 6.30 -18.55
N ILE A 49 -3.16 5.36 -18.08
CA ILE A 49 -3.16 3.96 -18.53
C ILE A 49 -3.31 3.88 -20.06
N LEU A 50 -4.26 4.61 -20.63
CA LEU A 50 -4.50 4.66 -22.08
C LEU A 50 -3.31 5.20 -22.87
N HIS A 51 -2.51 6.09 -22.27
CA HIS A 51 -1.33 6.67 -22.91
C HIS A 51 -0.11 5.75 -22.85
N PHE A 52 0.02 4.97 -21.77
CA PHE A 52 1.05 3.93 -21.66
C PHE A 52 0.74 2.71 -22.51
N ASN A 53 -0.55 2.38 -22.66
CA ASN A 53 -1.02 1.15 -23.30
C ASN A 53 -0.26 -0.09 -22.78
N PRO A 54 -0.28 -0.32 -21.45
CA PRO A 54 0.54 -1.38 -20.85
C PRO A 54 -0.01 -2.77 -21.22
N VAL A 55 0.87 -3.77 -21.22
CA VAL A 55 0.47 -5.17 -21.36
C VAL A 55 -0.30 -5.67 -20.13
N CYS A 56 -0.08 -5.05 -18.97
CA CYS A 56 -0.74 -5.41 -17.73
C CYS A 56 -1.03 -4.19 -16.85
N VAL A 57 -2.23 -4.17 -16.25
CA VAL A 57 -2.61 -3.25 -15.16
C VAL A 57 -2.80 -4.05 -13.88
N VAL A 58 -2.21 -3.57 -12.79
CA VAL A 58 -2.37 -4.15 -11.46
C VAL A 58 -3.10 -3.16 -10.56
N ASP A 59 -4.33 -3.47 -10.17
CA ASP A 59 -5.04 -2.71 -9.14
C ASP A 59 -4.52 -3.11 -7.75
N ALA A 60 -3.62 -2.28 -7.23
CA ALA A 60 -3.07 -2.38 -5.88
C ALA A 60 -3.64 -1.31 -4.93
N ILE A 61 -4.78 -0.69 -5.26
CA ILE A 61 -5.38 0.39 -4.46
C ILE A 61 -5.88 -0.15 -3.11
N MET A 62 -6.31 -1.42 -3.09
CA MET A 62 -6.82 -2.12 -1.89
C MET A 62 -7.96 -1.37 -1.19
N ALA A 63 -8.85 -0.74 -1.97
CA ALA A 63 -10.02 -0.03 -1.46
C ALA A 63 -11.10 -0.98 -0.87
N LYS A 64 -10.93 -2.30 -1.02
CA LYS A 64 -11.88 -3.36 -0.61
C LYS A 64 -13.21 -3.32 -1.37
N ARG A 65 -13.24 -2.58 -2.47
CA ARG A 65 -14.34 -2.43 -3.44
C ARG A 65 -13.71 -1.98 -4.75
N ASN A 66 -14.31 -2.36 -5.88
CA ASN A 66 -13.91 -1.86 -7.18
C ASN A 66 -14.23 -0.35 -7.29
N LEU A 67 -13.22 0.47 -7.61
CA LEU A 67 -13.35 1.92 -7.78
C LEU A 67 -13.45 2.36 -9.25
N GLY A 68 -13.43 1.42 -10.20
CA GLY A 68 -13.50 1.72 -11.62
C GLY A 68 -12.60 0.85 -12.50
N THR A 69 -11.85 -0.08 -11.92
CA THR A 69 -11.02 -1.05 -12.63
C THR A 69 -11.90 -1.99 -13.44
N LYS A 70 -11.48 -2.25 -14.67
CA LYS A 70 -12.21 -3.11 -15.61
C LYS A 70 -11.26 -4.11 -16.23
N ILE A 71 -11.81 -5.25 -16.64
CA ILE A 71 -11.06 -6.32 -17.28
C ILE A 71 -10.47 -5.90 -18.64
N ASP A 72 -10.95 -4.82 -19.24
CA ASP A 72 -10.48 -4.26 -20.51
C ASP A 72 -9.54 -3.04 -20.36
N ASP A 73 -9.09 -2.71 -19.14
CA ASP A 73 -8.10 -1.64 -18.91
C ASP A 73 -6.71 -1.96 -19.50
N ALA A 74 -6.41 -3.25 -19.73
CA ALA A 74 -5.20 -3.76 -20.38
C ALA A 74 -5.44 -5.20 -20.91
N PRO A 75 -4.52 -5.76 -21.73
CA PRO A 75 -4.58 -7.18 -22.12
C PRO A 75 -4.58 -8.17 -20.95
N LEU A 76 -3.97 -7.78 -19.82
CA LEU A 76 -4.02 -8.50 -18.56
C LEU A 76 -4.34 -7.54 -17.41
N VAL A 77 -5.39 -7.82 -16.65
CA VAL A 77 -5.77 -7.04 -15.47
C VAL A 77 -5.72 -7.92 -14.23
N ILE A 78 -4.91 -7.53 -13.25
CA ILE A 78 -4.76 -8.24 -11.97
C ILE A 78 -5.25 -7.34 -10.85
N ALA A 79 -6.18 -7.81 -10.03
CA ALA A 79 -6.62 -7.08 -8.85
C ALA A 79 -6.08 -7.69 -7.55
N ILE A 80 -5.74 -6.87 -6.57
CA ILE A 80 -5.18 -7.31 -5.29
C ILE A 80 -6.23 -7.17 -4.18
N GLY A 81 -6.63 -8.31 -3.60
CA GLY A 81 -7.50 -8.38 -2.44
C GLY A 81 -9.00 -8.34 -2.76
N PRO A 82 -9.84 -8.17 -1.72
CA PRO A 82 -11.29 -8.25 -1.87
C PRO A 82 -11.87 -7.04 -2.62
N GLY A 83 -13.09 -7.20 -3.14
CA GLY A 83 -13.82 -6.16 -3.86
C GLY A 83 -13.81 -6.31 -5.39
N PHE A 84 -13.21 -7.40 -5.89
CA PHE A 84 -13.10 -7.76 -7.30
C PHE A 84 -13.48 -9.22 -7.49
N GLU A 85 -13.96 -9.56 -8.68
CA GLU A 85 -14.30 -10.91 -9.13
C GLU A 85 -13.53 -11.23 -10.43
N ALA A 86 -12.77 -12.33 -10.42
CA ALA A 86 -12.04 -12.82 -11.57
C ALA A 86 -13.01 -13.25 -12.69
N ASN A 87 -12.64 -12.99 -13.95
CA ASN A 87 -13.45 -13.11 -15.17
C ASN A 87 -14.63 -12.12 -15.27
N LYS A 88 -14.63 -11.07 -14.44
CA LYS A 88 -15.65 -10.01 -14.49
C LYS A 88 -15.04 -8.62 -14.35
N ASP A 89 -14.34 -8.37 -13.25
CA ASP A 89 -13.66 -7.09 -13.01
C ASP A 89 -12.20 -7.12 -13.49
N CYS A 90 -11.59 -8.30 -13.53
CA CYS A 90 -10.18 -8.55 -13.83
C CYS A 90 -9.96 -10.02 -14.23
N ASP A 91 -8.79 -10.36 -14.77
CA ASP A 91 -8.43 -11.74 -15.13
C ASP A 91 -8.07 -12.57 -13.90
N PHE A 92 -7.33 -11.97 -12.97
CA PHE A 92 -6.89 -12.63 -11.74
C PHE A 92 -7.11 -11.76 -10.51
N VAL A 93 -7.53 -12.40 -9.41
CA VAL A 93 -7.54 -11.78 -8.08
C VAL A 93 -6.44 -12.41 -7.22
N ILE A 94 -5.64 -11.59 -6.52
CA ILE A 94 -4.61 -12.08 -5.59
C ILE A 94 -5.15 -12.05 -4.16
N GLU A 95 -5.10 -13.19 -3.47
CA GLU A 95 -5.48 -13.28 -2.06
C GLU A 95 -4.48 -12.52 -1.16
N THR A 96 -5.01 -11.71 -0.24
CA THR A 96 -4.23 -10.85 0.67
C THR A 96 -4.41 -11.20 2.15
N LYS A 97 -5.33 -12.10 2.49
CA LYS A 97 -5.53 -12.59 3.85
C LYS A 97 -4.34 -13.43 4.27
N ARG A 98 -3.73 -13.08 5.41
CA ARG A 98 -2.66 -13.88 6.01
C ARG A 98 -3.20 -15.27 6.35
N GLY A 99 -2.41 -16.29 6.08
CA GLY A 99 -2.76 -17.70 6.26
C GLY A 99 -2.31 -18.53 5.06
N HIS A 100 -2.83 -19.76 4.97
CA HIS A 100 -2.43 -20.74 3.94
C HIS A 100 -2.65 -20.28 2.50
N ASN A 101 -3.57 -19.34 2.27
CA ASN A 101 -3.91 -18.86 0.92
C ASN A 101 -3.24 -17.51 0.56
N LEU A 102 -2.38 -16.94 1.41
CA LEU A 102 -1.75 -15.66 1.11
C LEU A 102 -0.97 -15.73 -0.22
N GLY A 103 -1.24 -14.80 -1.14
CA GLY A 103 -0.63 -14.78 -2.47
C GLY A 103 -1.23 -15.80 -3.45
N ARG A 104 -2.32 -16.49 -3.10
CA ARG A 104 -3.02 -17.37 -4.04
C ARG A 104 -3.55 -16.56 -5.22
N ILE A 105 -3.24 -17.02 -6.42
CA ILE A 105 -3.81 -16.51 -7.68
C ILE A 105 -5.18 -17.16 -7.85
N ILE A 106 -6.23 -16.34 -7.86
CA ILE A 106 -7.63 -16.75 -8.01
C ILE A 106 -8.02 -16.49 -9.46
N THR A 107 -8.35 -17.55 -10.18
CA THR A 107 -8.75 -17.51 -11.59
C THR A 107 -10.26 -17.50 -11.80
N GLU A 108 -11.04 -17.69 -10.73
CA GLU A 108 -12.50 -17.64 -10.73
C GLU A 108 -12.98 -17.25 -9.32
N GLY A 109 -13.91 -16.28 -9.23
CA GLY A 109 -14.43 -15.77 -7.97
C GLY A 109 -13.58 -14.64 -7.36
N SER A 110 -13.66 -14.48 -6.04
CA SER A 110 -13.11 -13.34 -5.30
C SER A 110 -12.18 -13.75 -4.17
N ALA A 111 -11.26 -12.85 -3.77
CA ALA A 111 -10.49 -13.01 -2.55
C ALA A 111 -11.36 -12.95 -1.29
N THR A 112 -10.82 -13.46 -0.17
CA THR A 112 -11.52 -13.45 1.12
C THR A 112 -11.91 -12.03 1.52
N GLU A 113 -13.18 -11.86 1.91
CA GLU A 113 -13.72 -10.57 2.33
C GLU A 113 -12.94 -9.91 3.48
N ASN A 114 -12.90 -8.58 3.46
CA ASN A 114 -12.27 -7.81 4.52
C ASN A 114 -13.09 -7.90 5.82
N THR A 115 -12.53 -8.55 6.84
CA THR A 115 -13.14 -8.63 8.18
C THR A 115 -13.07 -7.32 8.97
N GLY A 116 -12.23 -6.37 8.55
CA GLY A 116 -11.95 -5.13 9.30
C GLY A 116 -11.08 -5.33 10.55
N ILE A 117 -10.70 -6.57 10.87
CA ILE A 117 -9.87 -6.90 12.03
C ILE A 117 -8.41 -7.01 11.57
N PRO A 118 -7.48 -6.18 12.09
CA PRO A 118 -6.06 -6.32 11.78
C PRO A 118 -5.50 -7.65 12.26
N GLY A 119 -4.51 -8.19 11.54
CA GLY A 119 -3.79 -9.38 11.99
C GLY A 119 -3.04 -9.15 13.30
N ILE A 120 -2.98 -10.20 14.13
CA ILE A 120 -2.29 -10.22 15.42
C ILE A 120 -0.77 -10.17 15.21
N ILE A 121 -0.08 -9.31 15.96
CA ILE A 121 1.38 -9.22 16.04
C ILE A 121 1.76 -9.21 17.53
N ALA A 122 2.58 -10.18 17.96
CA ALA A 122 2.98 -10.36 19.36
C ALA A 122 1.81 -10.30 20.37
N GLY A 123 0.66 -10.87 20.01
CA GLY A 123 -0.55 -10.87 20.84
C GLY A 123 -1.47 -9.66 20.65
N TYR A 124 -1.05 -8.64 19.89
CA TYR A 124 -1.81 -7.40 19.69
C TYR A 124 -2.47 -7.30 18.32
N GLY A 125 -3.75 -6.94 18.28
CA GLY A 125 -4.55 -6.86 17.06
C GLY A 125 -4.89 -5.45 16.62
N ARG A 126 -6.03 -4.94 17.10
CA ARG A 126 -6.58 -3.64 16.68
C ARG A 126 -5.90 -2.48 17.40
N GLU A 127 -5.50 -2.70 18.63
CA GLU A 127 -4.91 -1.73 19.55
C GLU A 127 -3.56 -1.18 19.10
N ARG A 128 -2.89 -1.86 18.16
CA ARG A 128 -1.66 -1.36 17.53
C ARG A 128 -1.90 -0.29 16.47
N VAL A 129 -3.13 -0.18 15.96
CA VAL A 129 -3.52 0.72 14.87
C VAL A 129 -4.15 1.98 15.46
N VAL A 130 -3.50 3.11 15.23
CA VAL A 130 -3.97 4.42 15.71
C VAL A 130 -4.88 5.04 14.66
N HIS A 131 -6.07 5.44 15.09
CA HIS A 131 -7.04 6.14 14.27
C HIS A 131 -7.19 7.58 14.74
N SER A 132 -7.49 8.47 13.80
CA SER A 132 -7.63 9.90 14.06
C SER A 132 -8.74 10.15 15.07
N PRO A 133 -8.46 10.86 16.19
CA PRO A 133 -9.49 11.15 17.20
C PRO A 133 -10.46 12.24 16.74
N ALA A 134 -10.08 13.05 15.75
CA ALA A 134 -10.85 14.16 15.22
C ALA A 134 -10.64 14.32 13.71
N GLU A 135 -11.39 15.23 13.08
CA GLU A 135 -11.07 15.73 11.74
C GLU A 135 -10.06 16.88 11.85
N GLY A 136 -9.09 16.95 10.95
CA GLY A 136 -8.15 18.06 10.90
C GLY A 136 -6.89 17.78 10.11
N LEU A 137 -5.96 18.73 10.15
CA LEU A 137 -4.65 18.59 9.52
C LEU A 137 -3.74 17.70 10.38
N PHE A 138 -3.18 16.65 9.80
CA PHE A 138 -2.26 15.76 10.48
C PHE A 138 -0.86 16.40 10.61
N THR A 139 -0.26 16.31 11.79
CA THR A 139 1.12 16.76 12.06
C THR A 139 1.85 15.75 12.95
N ARG A 140 2.98 15.24 12.50
CA ARG A 140 3.86 14.29 13.19
C ARG A 140 4.55 14.96 14.37
N LYS A 141 4.78 14.18 15.43
CA LYS A 141 5.67 14.52 16.56
C LYS A 141 6.79 13.49 16.76
N LYS A 142 6.71 12.38 16.03
CA LYS A 142 7.66 11.26 15.96
C LYS A 142 7.83 10.83 14.51
N ALA A 143 8.82 9.99 14.25
CA ALA A 143 9.09 9.42 12.93
C ALA A 143 8.85 7.90 12.89
N ILE A 144 8.69 7.36 11.67
CA ILE A 144 8.77 5.91 11.46
C ILE A 144 10.16 5.44 11.89
N GLY A 145 10.21 4.36 12.67
CA GLY A 145 11.42 3.81 13.26
C GLY A 145 11.63 4.18 14.73
N ASP A 146 10.98 5.24 15.22
CA ASP A 146 11.08 5.65 16.62
C ASP A 146 10.49 4.59 17.56
N LEU A 147 11.19 4.33 18.67
CA LEU A 147 10.61 3.65 19.80
C LEU A 147 9.71 4.59 20.60
N VAL A 148 8.56 4.08 21.01
CA VAL A 148 7.55 4.81 21.77
C VAL A 148 7.10 4.00 22.98
N LYS A 149 6.76 4.71 24.05
CA LYS A 149 6.05 4.19 25.21
C LYS A 149 4.58 4.52 25.12
N LYS A 150 3.74 3.67 25.69
CA LYS A 150 2.30 3.95 25.81
C LYS A 150 2.11 5.32 26.47
N GLY A 151 1.34 6.18 25.82
CA GLY A 151 1.08 7.56 26.27
C GLY A 151 2.05 8.61 25.71
N ASP A 152 3.08 8.23 24.94
CA ASP A 152 3.91 9.20 24.24
C ASP A 152 3.11 9.96 23.18
N LEU A 153 3.32 11.27 23.07
CA LEU A 153 2.74 12.07 21.99
C LEU A 153 3.42 11.73 20.66
N ILE A 154 2.65 11.18 19.70
CA ILE A 154 3.16 10.73 18.39
C ILE A 154 2.75 11.64 17.24
N ALA A 155 1.61 12.33 17.36
CA ALA A 155 1.09 13.23 16.35
C ALA A 155 0.06 14.21 16.92
N MET A 156 -0.40 15.13 16.07
CA MET A 156 -1.53 16.03 16.27
C MET A 156 -2.48 15.88 15.09
N VAL A 157 -3.77 16.05 15.32
CA VAL A 157 -4.78 16.26 14.27
C VAL A 157 -5.51 17.55 14.58
N GLY A 158 -5.25 18.59 13.80
CA GLY A 158 -5.62 19.95 14.17
C GLY A 158 -4.99 20.34 15.52
N SER A 159 -5.81 20.66 16.50
CA SER A 159 -5.39 20.93 17.89
C SER A 159 -5.47 19.71 18.82
N THR A 160 -5.87 18.54 18.32
CA THR A 160 -6.06 17.34 19.14
C THR A 160 -4.78 16.49 19.17
N GLU A 161 -4.30 16.18 20.37
CA GLU A 161 -3.15 15.31 20.60
C GLU A 161 -3.46 13.84 20.29
N VAL A 162 -2.48 13.14 19.73
CA VAL A 162 -2.54 11.70 19.43
C VAL A 162 -1.40 10.99 20.14
N PHE A 163 -1.75 10.00 20.95
CA PHE A 163 -0.79 9.26 21.78
C PHE A 163 -0.56 7.83 21.30
N ALA A 164 0.62 7.29 21.59
CA ALA A 164 0.95 5.88 21.36
C ALA A 164 0.05 4.97 22.22
N PRO A 165 -0.63 3.97 21.64
CA PRO A 165 -1.57 3.11 22.38
C PRO A 165 -0.87 2.02 23.19
N LEU A 166 0.39 1.71 22.85
CA LEU A 166 1.20 0.65 23.45
C LEU A 166 2.69 0.95 23.27
N ASP A 167 3.52 0.25 24.03
CA ASP A 167 4.98 0.26 23.90
C ASP A 167 5.39 -0.47 22.60
N GLY A 168 6.29 0.13 21.82
CA GLY A 168 6.74 -0.50 20.58
C GLY A 168 7.52 0.43 19.67
N LYS A 169 7.53 0.11 18.37
CA LYS A 169 8.18 0.90 17.32
C LYS A 169 7.14 1.44 16.34
N LEU A 170 7.20 2.71 15.97
CA LEU A 170 6.34 3.26 14.93
C LEU A 170 6.73 2.66 13.57
N ARG A 171 5.85 1.84 12.99
CA ARG A 171 6.05 1.23 11.65
C ARG A 171 5.24 1.89 10.55
N GLY A 172 4.14 2.56 10.89
CA GLY A 172 3.32 3.32 9.95
C GLY A 172 2.99 4.70 10.51
N LEU A 173 3.10 5.73 9.68
CA LEU A 173 2.79 7.11 10.04
C LEU A 173 2.52 7.95 8.78
N LEU A 174 1.40 8.67 8.74
CA LEU A 174 1.01 9.50 7.58
C LEU A 174 1.93 10.70 7.32
N ASN A 175 2.08 11.10 6.04
CA ASN A 175 2.40 12.47 5.56
C ASN A 175 2.01 13.61 6.53
N ASP A 176 2.92 14.51 6.90
CA ASP A 176 2.54 15.83 7.43
C ASP A 176 1.68 16.60 6.42
N GLY A 177 0.77 17.43 6.92
CA GLY A 177 -0.05 18.32 6.09
C GLY A 177 -1.21 17.63 5.38
N LEU A 178 -1.49 16.37 5.68
CA LEU A 178 -2.65 15.67 5.13
C LEU A 178 -3.92 16.00 5.93
N PRO A 179 -5.02 16.43 5.27
CA PRO A 179 -6.32 16.49 5.93
C PRO A 179 -6.84 15.08 6.17
N VAL A 180 -7.23 14.76 7.40
CA VAL A 180 -7.73 13.44 7.78
C VAL A 180 -9.10 13.56 8.45
N PRO A 181 -10.07 12.70 8.09
CA PRO A 181 -11.34 12.62 8.81
C PRO A 181 -11.16 11.89 10.15
N GLN A 182 -12.11 12.10 11.06
CA GLN A 182 -12.17 11.32 12.30
C GLN A 182 -12.28 9.81 11.99
N GLY A 183 -11.57 8.99 12.75
CA GLY A 183 -11.54 7.54 12.58
C GLY A 183 -10.65 7.05 11.44
N PHE A 184 -9.95 7.93 10.70
CA PHE A 184 -9.01 7.52 9.66
C PHE A 184 -7.76 6.87 10.26
N LYS A 185 -7.19 5.83 9.65
CA LYS A 185 -5.93 5.22 10.13
C LYS A 185 -4.77 6.20 9.92
N ILE A 186 -4.07 6.56 10.99
CA ILE A 186 -3.00 7.56 10.96
C ILE A 186 -1.62 7.02 11.36
N ALA A 187 -1.57 5.98 12.20
CA ALA A 187 -0.31 5.36 12.60
C ALA A 187 -0.47 3.86 12.93
N ASP A 188 0.67 3.18 13.05
CA ASP A 188 0.77 1.76 13.41
C ASP A 188 2.02 1.56 14.29
N VAL A 189 1.82 1.03 15.51
CA VAL A 189 2.92 0.76 16.47
C VAL A 189 3.15 -0.74 16.56
N ASP A 190 4.31 -1.21 16.17
CA ASP A 190 4.68 -2.62 16.26
C ASP A 190 5.17 -2.96 17.68
N PRO A 191 4.46 -3.85 18.42
CA PRO A 191 4.78 -4.18 19.81
C PRO A 191 6.10 -4.93 19.98
N ARG A 192 6.72 -5.42 18.89
CA ARG A 192 8.03 -6.09 18.94
C ARG A 192 9.19 -5.12 19.18
N ALA A 193 8.92 -3.81 19.19
CA ALA A 193 9.89 -2.77 19.49
C ALA A 193 11.16 -2.89 18.64
N GLU A 194 12.31 -3.20 19.25
CA GLU A 194 13.60 -3.24 18.54
C GLU A 194 13.63 -4.28 17.41
N GLU A 195 12.95 -5.41 17.58
CA GLU A 195 12.88 -6.48 16.59
C GLU A 195 11.96 -6.14 15.40
N ALA A 196 11.18 -5.06 15.49
CA ALA A 196 10.35 -4.63 14.37
C ALA A 196 11.21 -3.97 13.28
N ASP A 197 11.31 -4.64 12.14
CA ASP A 197 11.92 -4.06 10.94
C ASP A 197 10.98 -3.06 10.28
N HIS A 198 11.43 -1.85 9.97
CA HIS A 198 10.68 -0.81 9.26
C HIS A 198 11.36 -0.36 7.96
N THR A 199 12.45 -1.03 7.60
CA THR A 199 13.39 -0.69 6.53
C THR A 199 13.30 -1.62 5.33
N THR A 200 12.76 -2.83 5.52
CA THR A 200 12.57 -3.81 4.44
C THR A 200 11.10 -4.04 4.10
N VAL A 201 10.87 -4.53 2.87
CA VAL A 201 9.54 -4.92 2.41
C VAL A 201 9.04 -6.11 3.22
N SER A 202 7.81 -6.04 3.72
CA SER A 202 7.25 -7.12 4.56
C SER A 202 7.07 -8.43 3.79
N ASP A 203 7.20 -9.55 4.50
CA ASP A 203 6.85 -10.90 4.07
C ASP A 203 5.55 -10.98 3.24
N LYS A 204 4.51 -10.29 3.70
CA LYS A 204 3.19 -10.26 3.06
C LYS A 204 3.22 -9.52 1.73
N ALA A 205 3.88 -8.36 1.68
CA ALA A 205 3.99 -7.58 0.46
C ALA A 205 4.82 -8.34 -0.59
N LEU A 206 5.90 -9.01 -0.17
CA LEU A 206 6.69 -9.88 -1.04
C LEU A 206 5.86 -11.05 -1.59
N ALA A 207 5.09 -11.75 -0.75
CA ALA A 207 4.25 -12.86 -1.21
C ALA A 207 3.18 -12.42 -2.23
N ILE A 208 2.56 -11.25 -2.01
CA ILE A 208 1.59 -10.67 -2.94
C ILE A 208 2.28 -10.25 -4.25
N GLY A 209 3.41 -9.55 -4.16
CA GLY A 209 4.17 -9.13 -5.34
C GLY A 209 4.66 -10.31 -6.18
N ALA A 210 5.16 -11.36 -5.54
CA ALA A 210 5.57 -12.59 -6.21
C ALA A 210 4.41 -13.25 -6.96
N ALA A 211 3.21 -13.26 -6.38
CA ALA A 211 2.02 -13.80 -7.04
C ALA A 211 1.62 -12.98 -8.27
N VAL A 212 1.69 -11.65 -8.19
CA VAL A 212 1.45 -10.75 -9.34
C VAL A 212 2.46 -11.04 -10.46
N VAL A 213 3.76 -11.10 -10.14
CA VAL A 213 4.80 -11.42 -11.12
C VAL A 213 4.57 -12.81 -11.73
N THR A 214 4.19 -13.80 -10.93
CA THR A 214 3.90 -15.16 -11.42
C THR A 214 2.72 -15.19 -12.39
N ALA A 215 1.64 -14.44 -12.09
CA ALA A 215 0.49 -14.33 -12.98
C ALA A 215 0.85 -13.63 -14.31
N LEU A 216 1.61 -12.54 -14.23
CA LEU A 216 2.11 -11.82 -15.41
C LEU A 216 3.03 -12.70 -16.27
N ASP A 217 3.99 -13.37 -15.65
CA ASP A 217 4.93 -14.26 -16.35
C ASP A 217 4.18 -15.40 -17.07
N GLY A 218 3.22 -16.02 -16.37
CA GLY A 218 2.37 -17.05 -16.96
C GLY A 218 1.50 -16.57 -18.13
N PHE A 219 1.06 -15.31 -18.12
CA PHE A 219 0.35 -14.70 -19.23
C PHE A 219 1.27 -14.44 -20.42
N LEU A 220 2.43 -13.81 -20.19
CA LEU A 220 3.40 -13.48 -21.24
C LEU A 220 3.95 -14.71 -21.97
N HIS A 221 4.05 -15.86 -21.30
CA HIS A 221 4.51 -17.12 -21.90
C HIS A 221 3.39 -17.92 -22.59
N ARG A 222 2.13 -17.50 -22.49
CA ARG A 222 0.97 -18.12 -23.16
C ARG A 222 0.43 -17.28 -24.33
N ALA A 223 0.75 -15.99 -24.35
CA ALA A 223 0.32 -15.02 -25.35
C ALA A 223 1.11 -15.11 -26.66
#